data_AF-A0A4Q5PDX7-F1
#
_entry.id   AF-A0A4Q5PDX7-F1
#
_cell.length_a   1.000
_cell.length_b   1.000
_cell.length_c   1.000
_cell.angle_alpha   90.00
_cell.angle_beta   90.00
_cell.angle_gamma   90.00
#
_symmetry.space_group_name_H-M   'P 1'
#
loop_
_entity.id
_entity.type
_entity.pdbx_description
1 polymer ?
#
loop_
_entity_poly.entity_id
_entity_poly.type
_entity_poly.pdbx_seq_one_letter_code
_entity_poly.pdbx_strand_id
1 'polypeptide(L)'
;MYLSFRSRRTAAAWLAGRLAIALAAAALLPATTLPAEAQTRRGPSERELTAKIMDAFNILRAGNADSGRSRLKNALREVRQSDHHHLTVAAYLNAASLYERRRDTATASELLAEAAETRAAREGGNDAATLWFEYARFLERSNQYAAG
;
A
#
# COMPACT_ATOMS: atom_id res chain seq x y z
N MET A 1 16.40 -28.19 37.13
CA MET A 1 15.00 -28.58 36.88
C MET A 1 14.94 -29.10 35.44
N TYR A 2 14.60 -30.39 35.30
CA TYR A 2 14.29 -31.15 34.08
C TYR A 2 13.30 -30.36 33.15
N LEU A 3 13.24 -30.44 31.82
CA LEU A 3 13.43 -31.52 30.85
C LEU A 3 13.76 -30.95 29.45
N SER A 4 14.61 -31.68 28.75
CA SER A 4 14.73 -31.80 27.30
C SER A 4 13.40 -32.15 26.62
N PHE A 5 13.16 -31.71 25.38
CA PHE A 5 12.66 -32.62 24.31
C PHE A 5 12.90 -32.03 22.90
N ARG A 6 13.69 -32.80 22.12
CA ARG A 6 13.84 -32.70 20.67
C ARG A 6 12.57 -33.23 19.97
N SER A 7 12.47 -32.88 18.68
CA SER A 7 11.84 -33.68 17.60
C SER A 7 10.31 -33.50 17.48
N ARG A 8 9.66 -33.57 16.30
CA ARG A 8 9.93 -34.30 15.06
C ARG A 8 9.31 -33.57 13.86
N ARG A 9 9.96 -33.67 12.70
CA ARG A 9 9.28 -33.69 11.40
C ARG A 9 8.26 -34.83 11.41
N THR A 10 7.01 -34.56 11.05
CA THR A 10 6.15 -35.58 10.45
C THR A 10 5.32 -34.92 9.35
N ALA A 11 5.63 -35.31 8.11
CA ALA A 11 4.68 -35.26 7.03
C ALA A 11 3.52 -36.20 7.39
N ALA A 12 2.29 -35.73 7.21
CA ALA A 12 1.12 -36.60 7.18
C ALA A 12 0.30 -36.17 5.97
N ALA A 13 0.64 -36.75 4.83
CA ALA A 13 -0.28 -36.92 3.73
C ALA A 13 -1.45 -37.76 4.24
N TRP A 14 -2.68 -37.26 4.06
CA TRP A 14 -3.88 -38.07 4.17
C TRP A 14 -4.58 -38.06 2.82
N LEU A 15 -4.27 -39.10 2.05
CA LEU A 15 -5.02 -39.59 0.90
C LEU A 15 -6.01 -40.62 1.42
N ALA A 16 -7.29 -40.27 1.45
CA ALA A 16 -8.42 -41.18 1.50
C ALA A 16 -9.60 -40.37 0.93
N GLY A 17 -10.13 -40.63 -0.26
CA GLY A 17 -10.43 -41.93 -0.83
C GLY A 17 -11.89 -42.23 -0.52
N ARG A 18 -12.78 -41.95 -1.48
CA ARG A 18 -13.86 -42.86 -1.92
C ARG A 18 -14.74 -42.20 -2.97
N LEU A 19 -14.77 -42.86 -4.13
CA LEU A 19 -15.83 -42.73 -5.13
C LEU A 19 -17.19 -42.90 -4.45
N ALA A 20 -18.10 -41.98 -4.75
CA ALA A 20 -19.53 -42.26 -4.73
C ALA A 20 -20.05 -41.90 -6.12
N ILE A 21 -20.20 -42.93 -6.96
CA ILE A 21 -20.99 -42.85 -8.19
C ILE A 21 -22.44 -42.90 -7.73
N ALA A 22 -23.13 -41.75 -7.78
CA ALA A 22 -24.58 -41.70 -7.67
C ALA A 22 -25.13 -41.31 -9.04
N LEU A 23 -25.49 -42.35 -9.80
CA LEU A 23 -26.39 -42.25 -10.95
C LEU A 23 -27.77 -41.85 -10.44
N ALA A 24 -28.20 -40.63 -10.74
CA ALA A 24 -29.60 -40.24 -10.70
C ALA A 24 -29.86 -39.26 -11.84
N ALA A 25 -30.47 -39.79 -12.90
CA ALA A 25 -31.02 -39.02 -14.00
C ALA A 25 -32.15 -38.12 -13.50
N ALA A 26 -32.04 -36.81 -13.72
CA ALA A 26 -33.20 -35.92 -13.86
C ALA A 26 -32.78 -34.57 -14.43
N ALA A 27 -33.54 -34.14 -15.45
CA ALA A 27 -33.68 -32.77 -15.95
C ALA A 27 -32.55 -32.17 -16.81
N LEU A 28 -32.81 -32.17 -18.12
CA LEU A 28 -32.31 -31.24 -19.12
C LEU A 28 -32.36 -29.78 -18.65
N LEU A 29 -31.22 -29.23 -18.25
CA LEU A 29 -30.94 -27.78 -18.30
C LEU A 29 -29.47 -27.61 -18.68
N PRO A 30 -29.11 -26.80 -19.69
CA PRO A 30 -27.72 -26.44 -19.92
C PRO A 30 -27.30 -25.51 -18.76
N ALA A 31 -26.66 -26.08 -17.75
CA ALA A 31 -25.89 -25.30 -16.80
C ALA A 31 -24.73 -24.68 -17.57
N THR A 32 -24.91 -23.44 -18.03
CA THR A 32 -23.79 -22.57 -18.39
C THR A 32 -22.93 -22.43 -17.15
N THR A 33 -21.92 -23.28 -17.01
CA THR A 33 -20.81 -23.03 -16.09
C THR A 33 -20.10 -21.81 -16.64
N LEU A 34 -20.48 -20.63 -16.13
CA LEU A 34 -19.63 -19.45 -16.25
C LEU A 34 -18.24 -19.89 -15.78
N PRO A 35 -17.18 -19.65 -16.56
CA PRO A 35 -15.85 -19.91 -16.05
C PRO A 35 -15.75 -19.06 -14.79
N ALA A 36 -15.48 -19.72 -13.66
CA ALA A 36 -14.89 -19.07 -12.52
C ALA A 36 -13.54 -18.55 -13.01
N GLU A 37 -13.56 -17.37 -13.65
CA GLU A 37 -12.37 -16.57 -13.85
C GLU A 37 -11.75 -16.49 -12.48
N ALA A 38 -10.60 -17.18 -12.36
CA ALA A 38 -9.77 -17.12 -11.20
C ALA A 38 -9.69 -15.65 -10.82
N GLN A 39 -10.29 -15.31 -9.67
CA GLN A 39 -10.13 -14.04 -8.99
C GLN A 39 -8.65 -13.96 -8.60
N THR A 40 -7.83 -13.68 -9.61
CA THR A 40 -6.48 -13.18 -9.47
C THR A 40 -6.70 -11.96 -8.62
N ARG A 41 -6.24 -11.98 -7.36
CA ARG A 41 -6.23 -10.81 -6.49
C ARG A 41 -5.47 -9.72 -7.24
N ARG A 42 -6.18 -8.93 -8.03
CA ARG A 42 -5.65 -7.75 -8.70
C ARG A 42 -5.29 -6.83 -7.55
N GLY A 43 -4.06 -6.31 -7.57
CA GLY A 43 -3.68 -5.25 -6.63
C GLY A 43 -4.70 -4.11 -6.70
N PRO A 44 -4.81 -3.30 -5.63
CA PRO A 44 -5.74 -2.19 -5.61
C PRO A 44 -5.53 -1.31 -6.84
N SER A 45 -6.62 -0.96 -7.51
CA SER A 45 -6.59 -0.11 -8.70
C SER A 45 -6.14 1.30 -8.34
N GLU A 46 -5.58 2.04 -9.31
CA GLU A 46 -5.19 3.44 -9.13
C GLU A 46 -6.34 4.30 -8.59
N ARG A 47 -7.58 4.02 -9.02
CA ARG A 47 -8.78 4.73 -8.58
C ARG A 47 -9.07 4.46 -7.10
N GLU A 48 -8.96 3.21 -6.65
CA GLU A 48 -9.14 2.84 -5.25
C GLU A 48 -8.06 3.46 -4.37
N LEU A 49 -6.80 3.44 -4.81
CA LEU A 49 -5.69 4.06 -4.10
C LEU A 49 -5.86 5.58 -3.99
N THR A 50 -6.23 6.23 -5.09
CA THR A 50 -6.56 7.67 -5.10
C THR A 50 -7.68 7.99 -4.12
N ALA A 51 -8.74 7.19 -4.10
CA ALA A 51 -9.85 7.38 -3.18
C ALA A 51 -9.42 7.25 -1.71
N LYS A 52 -8.59 6.27 -1.37
CA LYS A 52 -8.03 6.10 -0.02
C LYS A 52 -7.16 7.29 0.40
N ILE A 53 -6.31 7.78 -0.50
CA ILE A 53 -5.46 8.96 -0.26
C ILE A 53 -6.34 10.19 0.00
N MET A 54 -7.33 10.45 -0.86
CA MET A 54 -8.24 11.59 -0.73
C MET A 54 -9.06 11.53 0.55
N ASP A 55 -9.57 10.35 0.92
CA ASP A 55 -10.28 10.14 2.18
C ASP A 55 -9.39 10.49 3.40
N ALA A 56 -8.14 10.00 3.41
CA ALA A 56 -7.20 10.33 4.48
C ALA A 56 -6.94 11.84 4.58
N PHE A 57 -6.74 12.52 3.45
CA PHE A 57 -6.57 13.98 3.43
C PHE A 57 -7.83 14.74 3.87
N ASN A 58 -9.03 14.25 3.53
CA ASN A 58 -10.29 14.84 3.97
C ASN A 58 -10.41 14.79 5.49
N ILE A 59 -10.06 13.65 6.10
CA ILE A 59 -10.11 13.46 7.55
C ILE A 59 -9.10 14.35 8.26
N LEU A 60 -7.87 14.47 7.72
CA LEU A 60 -6.87 15.39 8.23
C LEU A 60 -7.32 16.86 8.16
N ARG A 61 -8.01 17.25 7.08
CA ARG A 61 -8.57 18.60 6.91
C ARG A 61 -9.76 18.85 7.82
N ALA A 62 -10.56 17.84 8.14
CA ALA A 62 -11.66 17.91 9.10
C ALA A 62 -11.19 18.03 10.56
N GLY A 63 -9.88 18.06 10.82
CA GLY A 63 -9.31 18.24 12.16
C GLY A 63 -9.13 16.96 12.96
N ASN A 64 -9.52 15.79 12.41
CA ASN A 64 -9.29 14.51 13.07
C ASN A 64 -7.88 13.98 12.74
N ALA A 65 -6.90 14.52 13.46
CA ALA A 65 -5.48 14.33 13.17
C ALA A 65 -5.01 12.88 13.29
N ASP A 66 -5.40 12.16 14.36
CA ASP A 66 -4.89 10.81 14.63
C ASP A 66 -5.43 9.78 13.63
N SER A 67 -6.74 9.79 13.40
CA SER A 67 -7.34 8.87 12.42
C SER A 67 -6.92 9.21 10.99
N GLY A 68 -6.80 10.50 10.67
CA GLY A 68 -6.32 10.95 9.37
C GLY A 68 -4.87 10.54 9.12
N ARG A 69 -3.99 10.68 10.11
CA ARG A 69 -2.57 10.27 10.02
C ARG A 69 -2.44 8.76 9.83
N SER A 70 -3.19 7.97 10.59
CA SER A 70 -3.19 6.50 10.47
C SER A 70 -3.68 6.04 9.09
N ARG A 71 -4.77 6.63 8.58
CA ARG A 71 -5.28 6.35 7.24
C ARG A 71 -4.29 6.77 6.15
N LEU A 72 -3.67 7.95 6.29
CA LEU A 72 -2.67 8.43 5.34
C LEU A 72 -1.47 7.49 5.28
N LYS A 73 -0.93 7.07 6.44
CA LYS A 73 0.18 6.11 6.50
C LYS A 73 -0.17 4.77 5.83
N ASN A 74 -1.39 4.28 6.04
CA ASN A 74 -1.85 3.06 5.38
C ASN A 74 -1.97 3.24 3.86
N ALA A 75 -2.55 4.35 3.40
CA ALA A 75 -2.68 4.65 1.98
C ALA A 75 -1.32 4.80 1.29
N LEU A 76 -0.37 5.53 1.90
CA LEU A 76 1.00 5.68 1.39
C LEU A 76 1.72 4.32 1.29
N ARG A 77 1.57 3.46 2.29
CA ARG A 77 2.12 2.10 2.25
C ARG A 77 1.56 1.28 1.09
N GLU A 78 0.26 1.35 0.84
CA GLU A 78 -0.37 0.63 -0.27
C GLU A 78 0.10 1.16 -1.63
N VAL A 79 0.16 2.48 -1.79
CA VAL A 79 0.61 3.12 -3.02
C VAL A 79 2.08 2.80 -3.29
N ARG A 80 2.94 2.80 -2.27
CA ARG A 80 4.34 2.39 -2.35
C ARG A 80 4.53 0.96 -2.85
N GLN A 81 3.58 0.07 -2.55
CA GLN A 81 3.59 -1.33 -3.00
C GLN A 81 3.07 -1.50 -4.42
N SER A 82 2.35 -0.51 -4.95
CA SER A 82 1.83 -0.51 -6.32
C SER A 82 2.90 -0.17 -7.37
N ASP A 83 2.54 -0.31 -8.64
CA ASP A 83 3.37 0.10 -9.79
C ASP A 83 2.98 1.50 -10.32
N HIS A 84 2.14 2.23 -9.59
CA HIS A 84 1.72 3.58 -9.96
C HIS A 84 2.73 4.63 -9.47
N HIS A 85 3.82 4.81 -10.23
CA HIS A 85 4.92 5.74 -9.87
C HIS A 85 4.43 7.18 -9.68
N HIS A 86 3.72 7.73 -10.65
CA HIS A 86 3.14 9.07 -10.58
C HIS A 86 2.27 9.27 -9.34
N LEU A 87 1.37 8.30 -9.05
CA LEU A 87 0.52 8.37 -7.87
C LEU A 87 1.34 8.32 -6.57
N THR A 88 2.40 7.50 -6.54
CA THR A 88 3.30 7.40 -5.39
C THR A 88 3.97 8.75 -5.11
N VAL A 89 4.62 9.33 -6.11
CA VAL A 89 5.30 10.62 -5.96
C VAL A 89 4.30 11.72 -5.57
N ALA A 90 3.18 11.82 -6.27
CA ALA A 90 2.16 12.82 -5.97
C ALA A 90 1.61 12.68 -4.54
N ALA A 91 1.39 11.45 -4.06
CA ALA A 91 0.87 11.23 -2.71
C ALA A 91 1.86 11.68 -1.63
N TYR A 92 3.14 11.31 -1.76
CA TYR A 92 4.17 11.72 -0.80
C TYR A 92 4.42 13.22 -0.82
N LEU A 93 4.52 13.85 -1.99
CA LEU A 93 4.72 15.31 -2.10
C LEU A 93 3.54 16.08 -1.49
N ASN A 94 2.30 15.64 -1.76
CA ASN A 94 1.12 16.27 -1.16
C ASN A 94 1.08 16.09 0.37
N ALA A 95 1.51 14.93 0.86
CA ALA A 95 1.59 14.66 2.29
C ALA A 95 2.64 15.56 2.95
N ALA A 96 3.86 15.63 2.41
CA ALA A 96 4.92 16.51 2.91
C ALA A 96 4.47 17.97 2.91
N SER A 97 3.89 18.44 1.80
CA SER A 97 3.37 19.81 1.66
C SER A 97 2.27 20.14 2.69
N LEU A 98 1.43 19.17 3.07
CA LEU A 98 0.44 19.36 4.12
C LEU A 98 1.09 19.63 5.48
N TYR A 99 2.12 18.84 5.84
CA TYR A 99 2.82 18.98 7.12
C TYR A 99 3.71 20.24 7.15
N GLU A 100 4.32 20.61 6.02
CA GLU A 100 5.01 21.90 5.88
C GLU A 100 4.09 23.08 6.19
N ARG A 101 2.87 23.10 5.62
CA ARG A 101 1.88 24.16 5.90
C ARG A 101 1.48 24.23 7.37
N ARG A 102 1.59 23.13 8.11
CA ARG A 102 1.32 23.04 9.55
C ARG A 102 2.54 23.33 10.42
N ARG A 103 3.67 23.75 9.82
CA ARG A 103 4.97 23.95 10.49
C ARG A 103 5.56 22.67 11.12
N ASP A 104 5.09 21.50 10.69
CA ASP A 104 5.62 20.20 11.09
C ASP A 104 6.68 19.75 10.07
N THR A 105 7.83 20.43 10.10
CA THR A 105 8.94 20.18 9.16
C THR A 105 9.60 18.82 9.39
N ALA A 106 9.57 18.31 10.62
CA ALA A 106 10.06 16.98 10.96
C ALA A 106 9.28 15.89 10.21
N THR A 107 7.94 15.89 10.32
CA THR A 107 7.10 14.90 9.62
C THR A 107 7.20 15.06 8.10
N ALA A 108 7.29 16.29 7.58
CA ALA A 108 7.49 16.52 6.16
C ALA A 108 8.82 15.92 5.65
N SER A 109 9.90 16.10 6.40
CA SER A 109 11.22 15.53 6.10
C SER A 109 11.18 14.00 6.09
N GLU A 110 10.56 13.38 7.11
CA GLU A 110 10.39 11.92 7.18
C GLU A 110 9.64 11.37 5.97
N LEU A 111 8.57 12.05 5.53
CA LEU A 111 7.79 11.65 4.37
C LEU A 111 8.60 11.74 3.06
N LEU A 112 9.41 12.77 2.89
CA LEU A 112 10.25 12.92 1.71
C LEU A 112 11.42 11.92 1.70
N ALA A 113 12.00 11.64 2.87
CA ALA A 113 12.99 10.58 3.02
C ALA A 113 12.38 9.20 2.71
N GLU A 114 11.17 8.91 3.19
CA GLU A 114 10.48 7.66 2.84
C GLU A 114 10.16 7.60 1.33
N ALA A 115 9.75 8.72 0.73
CA ALA A 115 9.49 8.81 -0.70
C ALA A 115 10.74 8.50 -1.54
N ALA A 116 11.90 8.98 -1.11
CA ALA A 116 13.20 8.73 -1.74
C ALA A 116 13.60 7.25 -1.76
N GLU A 117 13.09 6.45 -0.82
CA GLU A 117 13.33 5.02 -0.77
C GLU A 117 12.38 4.20 -1.66
N THR A 118 11.36 4.82 -2.27
CA THR A 118 10.36 4.09 -3.07
C THR A 118 10.91 3.60 -4.41
N ARG A 119 10.21 2.65 -5.03
CA ARG A 119 10.49 2.23 -6.43
C ARG A 119 10.29 3.40 -7.39
N ALA A 120 9.29 4.26 -7.13
CA ALA A 120 9.02 5.45 -7.93
C ALA A 120 10.19 6.44 -7.94
N ALA A 121 10.95 6.58 -6.85
CA ALA A 121 12.14 7.41 -6.80
C ALA A 121 13.33 6.87 -7.61
N ARG A 122 13.36 5.57 -7.87
CA ARG A 122 14.46 4.88 -8.58
C ARG A 122 14.15 4.66 -10.05
N GLU A 123 12.90 4.32 -10.36
CA GLU A 123 12.47 3.82 -11.67
C GLU A 123 11.43 4.73 -12.33
N GLY A 124 10.88 5.73 -11.62
CA GLY A 124 9.77 6.56 -12.08
C GLY A 124 10.10 7.61 -13.15
N GLY A 125 11.31 7.61 -13.71
CA GLY A 125 11.72 8.55 -14.77
C GLY A 125 11.47 10.01 -14.41
N ASN A 126 10.52 10.66 -15.09
CA ASN A 126 10.14 12.05 -14.82
C ASN A 126 9.55 12.23 -13.42
N ASP A 127 8.78 11.27 -12.90
CA ASP A 127 8.22 11.34 -11.55
C ASP A 127 9.33 11.35 -10.49
N ALA A 128 10.37 10.55 -10.71
CA ALA A 128 11.56 10.55 -9.85
C ALA A 128 12.25 11.91 -9.88
N ALA A 129 12.43 12.50 -11.07
CA ALA A 129 13.04 13.83 -11.20
C ALA A 129 12.24 14.91 -10.44
N THR A 130 10.91 14.89 -10.53
CA THR A 130 10.04 15.78 -9.75
C THR A 130 10.21 15.58 -8.25
N LEU A 131 10.22 14.33 -7.79
CA LEU A 131 10.43 14.02 -6.37
C LEU A 131 11.77 14.59 -5.86
N TRP A 132 12.86 14.31 -6.57
CA TRP A 132 14.20 14.75 -6.16
C TRP A 132 14.35 16.27 -6.20
N PHE A 133 13.75 16.93 -7.20
CA PHE A 133 13.73 18.39 -7.27
C PHE A 133 13.00 19.00 -6.07
N GLU A 134 11.80 18.52 -5.75
CA GLU A 134 11.04 19.05 -4.61
C GLU A 134 11.69 18.72 -3.27
N TYR A 135 12.32 17.55 -3.15
CA TYR A 135 13.05 17.19 -1.93
C TYR A 135 14.27 18.10 -1.73
N ALA A 136 15.05 18.38 -2.78
CA ALA A 136 16.18 19.31 -2.69
C ALA A 136 15.71 20.72 -2.28
N ARG A 137 14.60 21.21 -2.86
CA ARG A 137 14.01 22.50 -2.48
C ARG A 137 13.51 22.52 -1.03
N PHE A 138 12.96 21.42 -0.56
CA PHE A 138 12.57 21.29 0.84
C PHE A 138 13.78 21.40 1.77
N LEU A 139 14.87 20.68 1.46
CA LEU A 139 16.10 20.71 2.26
C LEU A 139 16.69 22.12 2.32
N GLU A 140 16.74 22.83 1.19
CA GLU A 140 17.19 24.21 1.13
C GLU A 140 16.36 25.14 2.05
N ARG A 141 15.03 25.07 1.97
CA ARG A 141 14.14 25.85 2.83
C ARG A 141 14.28 25.48 4.31
N SER A 142 14.39 24.19 4.61
CA SER A 142 14.50 23.69 5.99
C SER A 142 15.79 24.17 6.66
N ASN A 143 16.90 24.21 5.91
CA ASN A 143 18.16 24.76 6.40
C ASN A 143 18.07 26.27 6.67
N GLN A 144 17.37 27.02 5.81
CA GLN A 144 17.12 28.45 6.03
C GLN A 144 16.29 28.68 7.31
N TYR A 145 15.27 27.86 7.58
CA TYR A 145 14.49 27.96 8.82
C TYR A 145 15.28 27.60 10.09
N ALA A 146 16.31 26.76 9.97
CA ALA A 146 17.18 26.42 11.10
C ALA A 146 18.24 27.51 11.40
N ALA A 147 18.55 28.36 10.43
CA ALA A 147 19.61 29.37 10.52
C ALA A 147 19.14 30.78 10.92
N GLY A 148 17.83 31.04 10.92
CA GLY A 148 17.22 32.35 11.28
C GLY A 148 16.38 32.27 12.54
#